data_AF-A0A2P9FHH8-F1
#
_entry.id   AF-A0A2P9FHH8-F1
#
_cell.length_a   1.000
_cell.length_b   1.000
_cell.length_c   1.000
_cell.angle_alpha   90.00
_cell.angle_beta   90.00
_cell.angle_gamma   90.00
#
_symmetry.space_group_name_H-M   'P 1'
#
loop_
_entity.id
_entity.type
_entity.pdbx_description
1 polymer ?
#
loop_
_entity_poly.entity_id
_entity_poly.type
_entity_poly.pdbx_seq_one_letter_code
_entity_poly.pdbx_strand_id
1 'polypeptide(L)'
;MRVVISGPESIKAGLLTAAPRCEPQPSTRLSFRLADAHALGGFRLSSPSWDLAESVPTLRTALSETDGDALCELVAETGEFTTRDGAALSYCRPSIKVIGPRHNPDQHAA
;
A
#
# COMPACT_ATOMS: atom_id res chain seq x y z
N MET A 1 8.60 1.04 6.96
CA MET A 1 9.58 0.95 5.85
C MET A 1 9.32 2.08 4.86
N ARG A 2 10.35 2.80 4.41
CA ARG A 2 10.18 3.94 3.48
C ARG A 2 10.15 3.47 2.04
N VAL A 3 9.12 3.89 1.32
CA VAL A 3 8.86 3.50 -0.07
C VAL A 3 8.54 4.74 -0.91
N VAL A 4 8.73 4.62 -2.21
CA VAL A 4 8.42 5.66 -3.19
C VAL A 4 7.30 5.14 -4.07
N ILE A 5 6.25 5.94 -4.22
CA ILE A 5 5.09 5.63 -5.05
C ILE A 5 4.97 6.70 -6.13
N SER A 6 5.02 6.27 -7.39
CA SER A 6 4.91 7.16 -8.54
C SER A 6 3.45 7.33 -8.91
N GLY A 7 2.82 8.36 -8.37
CA GLY A 7 1.44 8.76 -8.67
C GLY A 7 0.33 7.78 -8.28
N PRO A 8 -0.94 8.18 -8.50
CA PRO A 8 -2.13 7.45 -8.05
C PRO A 8 -2.41 6.15 -8.83
N GLU A 9 -1.87 5.98 -10.04
CA GLU A 9 -2.04 4.78 -10.86
C GLU A 9 -1.27 3.56 -10.34
N SER A 10 -0.31 3.80 -9.44
CA SER A 10 0.47 2.76 -8.77
C SER A 10 -0.33 1.97 -7.74
N ILE A 11 -1.53 2.44 -7.35
CA ILE A 11 -2.45 1.77 -6.43
C ILE A 11 -3.75 1.43 -7.13
N LYS A 12 -4.18 0.17 -7.01
CA LYS A 12 -5.46 -0.31 -7.53
C LYS A 12 -6.15 -1.20 -6.50
N ALA A 13 -7.37 -0.86 -6.14
CA ALA A 13 -8.30 -1.76 -5.45
C ALA A 13 -9.20 -2.44 -6.47
N GLY A 14 -9.55 -3.69 -6.21
CA GLY A 14 -10.53 -4.46 -6.95
C GLY A 14 -11.11 -5.55 -6.07
N LEU A 15 -11.93 -6.39 -6.68
CA LEU A 15 -12.52 -7.56 -6.05
C LEU A 15 -12.06 -8.80 -6.80
N LEU A 16 -11.54 -9.78 -6.08
CA LEU A 16 -11.31 -11.12 -6.64
C LEU A 16 -12.57 -11.94 -6.44
N THR A 17 -13.19 -12.32 -7.55
CA THR A 17 -14.27 -13.31 -7.54
C THR A 17 -13.63 -14.68 -7.33
N ALA A 18 -13.84 -15.24 -6.14
CA ALA A 18 -13.50 -16.63 -5.90
C ALA A 18 -14.57 -17.56 -6.49
N ALA A 19 -14.28 -18.87 -6.53
CA ALA A 19 -15.19 -19.92 -7.00
C ALA A 19 -16.62 -19.76 -6.41
N PRO A 20 -17.68 -20.34 -7.03
CA PRO A 20 -19.11 -20.07 -6.74
C PRO A 20 -19.62 -20.40 -5.31
N ARG A 21 -18.73 -20.59 -4.34
CA ARG A 21 -19.01 -20.82 -2.92
C ARG A 21 -18.13 -19.99 -1.97
N CYS A 22 -17.25 -19.13 -2.48
CA CYS A 22 -16.45 -18.22 -1.66
C CYS A 22 -16.99 -16.80 -1.76
N GLU A 23 -16.95 -16.09 -0.64
CA GLU A 23 -17.23 -14.67 -0.60
C GLU A 23 -16.18 -13.92 -1.43
N PRO A 24 -16.59 -12.84 -2.13
CA PRO A 24 -15.65 -12.00 -2.85
C PRO A 24 -14.61 -11.41 -1.90
N GLN A 25 -13.33 -11.53 -2.25
CA GLN A 25 -12.25 -10.98 -1.43
C GLN A 25 -11.74 -9.68 -2.05
N PRO A 26 -11.44 -8.65 -1.26
CA PRO A 26 -10.85 -7.43 -1.78
C PRO A 26 -9.46 -7.78 -2.29
N SER A 27 -8.99 -7.06 -3.30
CA SER A 27 -7.66 -7.21 -3.82
C SER A 27 -7.07 -5.85 -4.08
N THR A 28 -6.15 -5.46 -3.20
CA THR A 28 -5.41 -4.23 -3.35
C THR A 28 -4.02 -4.55 -3.85
N ARG A 29 -3.65 -3.94 -4.99
CA ARG A 29 -2.31 -3.99 -5.56
C ARG A 29 -1.67 -2.62 -5.47
N LEU A 30 -0.49 -2.57 -4.88
CA LEU A 30 0.36 -1.40 -4.81
C LEU A 30 1.69 -1.72 -5.47
N SER A 31 2.14 -0.87 -6.38
CA SER A 31 3.50 -0.88 -6.91
C SER A 31 4.31 0.24 -6.27
N PHE A 32 5.51 -0.05 -5.78
CA PHE A 32 6.37 0.91 -5.10
C PHE A 32 7.84 0.60 -5.32
N ARG A 33 8.73 1.55 -5.02
CA ARG A 33 10.18 1.34 -4.96
C ARG A 33 10.68 1.58 -3.55
N LEU A 34 11.82 1.03 -3.18
CA LEU A 34 12.41 1.32 -1.87
C LEU A 34 13.10 2.68 -1.91
N ALA A 35 12.81 3.53 -0.91
CA ALA A 35 13.38 4.87 -0.87
C ALA A 35 14.90 4.86 -0.70
N ASP A 36 15.42 3.91 0.09
CA ASP A 36 16.84 3.76 0.42
C ASP A 36 17.61 2.85 -0.56
N ALA A 37 16.89 2.12 -1.43
CA ALA A 37 17.49 1.11 -2.32
C ALA A 37 16.79 1.08 -3.68
N HIS A 38 16.77 2.23 -4.36
CA HIS A 38 16.07 2.39 -5.65
C HIS A 38 16.63 1.47 -6.75
N ALA A 39 17.92 1.09 -6.66
CA ALA A 39 18.57 0.17 -7.59
C ALA A 39 18.00 -1.26 -7.55
N LEU A 40 17.28 -1.64 -6.48
CA LEU A 40 16.62 -2.95 -6.38
C LEU A 40 15.36 -3.07 -7.27
N GLY A 41 14.93 -1.97 -7.89
CA GLY A 41 13.82 -1.96 -8.84
C GLY A 41 12.45 -1.80 -8.19
N GLY A 42 11.43 -2.23 -8.91
CA GLY A 42 10.02 -2.11 -8.53
C GLY A 42 9.51 -3.30 -7.74
N PHE A 43 8.87 -3.02 -6.61
CA PHE A 43 8.19 -3.98 -5.76
C PHE A 43 6.68 -3.89 -5.97
N ARG A 44 6.00 -5.01 -5.68
CA ARG A 44 4.54 -5.08 -5.73
C ARG A 44 4.02 -5.73 -4.45
N LEU A 45 3.17 -5.01 -3.73
CA LEU A 45 2.37 -5.55 -2.63
C LEU A 45 1.00 -5.95 -3.18
N SER A 46 0.54 -7.15 -2.85
CA SER A 46 -0.84 -7.58 -3.06
C SER A 46 -1.42 -7.98 -1.72
N SER A 47 -2.54 -7.38 -1.34
CA SER A 47 -3.18 -7.62 -0.04
C SER A 47 -4.68 -7.86 -0.20
N PRO A 48 -5.22 -8.90 0.47
CA PRO A 48 -6.66 -9.16 0.56
C PRO A 48 -7.33 -8.46 1.75
N SER A 49 -6.73 -7.39 2.28
CA SER A 49 -7.30 -6.62 3.40
C SER A 49 -8.35 -5.63 2.92
N TRP A 50 -9.55 -5.69 3.51
CA TRP A 50 -10.63 -4.71 3.29
C TRP A 50 -10.21 -3.31 3.69
N ASP A 51 -9.53 -3.17 4.81
CA ASP A 51 -9.12 -1.87 5.33
C ASP A 51 -8.17 -1.12 4.38
N LEU A 52 -7.26 -1.86 3.75
CA LEU A 52 -6.38 -1.29 2.75
C LEU A 52 -7.17 -0.91 1.49
N ALA A 53 -8.13 -1.74 1.07
CA ALA A 53 -8.99 -1.46 -0.07
C ALA A 53 -9.85 -0.21 0.13
N GLU A 54 -10.40 -0.01 1.33
CA GLU A 54 -11.16 1.19 1.71
C GLU A 54 -10.29 2.45 1.77
N SER A 55 -9.01 2.29 2.10
CA SER A 55 -8.05 3.39 2.14
C SER A 55 -7.55 3.83 0.75
N VAL A 56 -7.75 3.03 -0.30
CA VAL A 56 -7.26 3.32 -1.66
C VAL A 56 -7.71 4.68 -2.22
N PRO A 57 -8.99 5.08 -2.14
CA PRO A 57 -9.44 6.38 -2.65
C PRO A 57 -8.69 7.55 -2.00
N THR A 58 -8.58 7.52 -0.66
CA THR A 58 -7.85 8.55 0.10
C THR A 58 -6.37 8.59 -0.28
N LEU A 59 -5.74 7.42 -0.43
CA LEU A 59 -4.34 7.33 -0.86
C LEU A 59 -4.15 7.87 -2.28
N ARG A 60 -5.06 7.57 -3.21
CA ARG A 60 -4.99 8.12 -4.58
C ARG A 60 -5.12 9.63 -4.58
N THR A 61 -6.01 10.20 -3.77
CA THR A 61 -6.10 11.66 -3.61
C THR A 61 -4.79 12.25 -3.10
N ALA A 62 -4.25 11.73 -1.99
CA ALA A 62 -2.99 12.22 -1.42
C ALA A 62 -1.79 12.09 -2.39
N LEU A 63 -1.74 11.00 -3.16
CA LEU A 63 -0.73 10.81 -4.21
C LEU A 63 -0.93 11.75 -5.41
N SER A 64 -2.16 12.19 -5.67
CA SER A 64 -2.46 13.14 -6.76
C SER A 64 -2.09 14.56 -6.38
N GLU A 65 -2.11 14.91 -5.09
CA GLU A 65 -1.63 16.19 -4.58
C GLU A 65 -0.10 16.29 -4.60
N THR A 66 0.58 15.16 -4.78
CA THR A 66 2.04 15.10 -4.88
C THR A 66 2.41 15.06 -6.36
N ASP A 67 2.79 16.19 -6.96
CA ASP A 67 3.22 16.28 -8.37
C ASP A 67 4.51 15.46 -8.62
N GLY A 68 4.39 14.14 -8.76
CA GLY A 68 5.47 13.21 -9.06
C GLY A 68 5.62 12.05 -8.07
N ASP A 69 6.87 11.76 -7.68
CA ASP A 69 7.18 10.68 -6.76
C ASP A 69 6.85 11.09 -5.32
N ALA A 70 5.97 10.34 -4.67
CA ALA A 70 5.65 10.52 -3.27
C ALA A 70 6.52 9.62 -2.39
N LEU A 71 7.08 10.20 -1.33
CA LEU A 71 7.68 9.43 -0.25
C LEU A 71 6.57 8.96 0.68
N CYS A 72 6.47 7.66 0.86
CA CYS A 72 5.47 7.03 1.71
C CYS A 72 6.13 6.09 2.71
N GLU A 73 5.46 5.87 3.83
CA GLU A 73 5.80 4.84 4.79
C GLU A 73 4.83 3.69 4.64
N LEU A 74 5.37 2.51 4.32
CA LEU A 74 4.66 1.24 4.36
C LEU A 74 4.92 0.59 5.72
N VAL A 75 3.85 0.36 6.47
CA VAL A 75 3.87 -0.36 7.75
C VAL A 75 3.06 -1.63 7.59
N ALA A 76 3.59 -2.75 8.06
CA ALA A 76 2.84 -3.99 8.16
C ALA A 76 2.55 -4.23 9.64
N GLU A 77 1.36 -3.83 10.08
CA GLU A 77 0.94 -4.02 11.47
C GLU A 77 0.34 -5.42 11.62
N THR A 78 0.59 -6.09 12.74
CA THR A 78 -0.08 -7.37 13.03
C THR A 78 -1.33 -7.06 13.84
N GLY A 79 -2.49 -7.29 13.26
CA GLY A 79 -3.78 -7.19 13.95
C GLY A 79 -4.14 -8.52 14.58
N GLU A 80 -4.63 -8.48 15.81
CA GLU A 80 -5.21 -9.63 16.49
C GLU A 80 -6.73 -9.47 16.53
N PHE A 81 -7.44 -10.48 16.02
CA PHE A 81 -8.89 -10.52 16.03
C PHE A 81 -9.36 -11.83 16.64
N THR A 82 -10.30 -11.75 17.58
CA THR A 82 -10.93 -12.94 18.13
C THR A 82 -12.23 -13.20 17.37
N THR A 83 -12.33 -14.36 16.72
CA THR A 83 -13.56 -14.74 16.03
C THR A 83 -14.69 -14.98 17.03
N ARG A 84 -15.93 -15.00 16.53
CA ARG A 84 -17.11 -15.26 17.37
C ARG A 84 -17.04 -16.59 18.12
N ASP A 85 -16.31 -17.56 17.57
CA ASP A 85 -16.07 -18.88 18.16
C ASP A 85 -14.89 -18.88 19.18
N GLY A 86 -14.31 -17.72 19.49
CA GLY A 86 -13.23 -17.57 20.47
C GLY A 86 -11.84 -17.89 19.94
N ALA A 87 -11.68 -18.12 18.63
CA ALA A 87 -10.37 -18.36 18.04
C ALA A 87 -9.62 -17.03 17.85
N ALA A 88 -8.41 -16.92 18.40
CA ALA A 88 -7.52 -15.81 18.16
C ALA A 88 -6.86 -15.97 16.78
N LEU A 89 -7.05 -14.98 15.91
CA LEU A 89 -6.42 -14.90 14.60
C LEU A 89 -5.51 -13.67 14.56
N SER A 90 -4.25 -13.89 14.26
CA SER A 90 -3.30 -12.83 13.92
C SER A 90 -3.24 -12.69 12.41
N TYR A 91 -3.38 -11.47 11.89
CA TYR A 91 -3.27 -11.18 10.47
C TYR A 91 -2.43 -9.93 10.20
N CYS A 92 -1.73 -9.92 9.07
CA CYS A 92 -0.98 -8.74 8.65
C CYS A 92 -1.92 -7.71 8.02
N ARG A 93 -1.95 -6.52 8.60
CA ARG A 93 -2.68 -5.33 8.16
C ARG A 93 -1.68 -4.30 7.61
N PRO A 94 -1.43 -4.30 6.29
CA PRO A 94 -0.59 -3.29 5.68
C PRO A 94 -1.29 -1.93 5.68
N SER A 95 -0.61 -0.89 6.19
CA SER A 95 -1.02 0.51 6.15
C SER A 95 0.02 1.34 5.39
N ILE A 96 -0.45 2.34 4.63
CA ILE A 96 0.39 3.24 3.85
C ILE A 96 0.13 4.65 4.33
N LYS A 97 1.19 5.38 4.65
CA LYS A 97 1.12 6.80 5.02
C LYS A 97 1.93 7.63 4.03
N VAL A 98 1.31 8.61 3.40
CA VAL A 98 2.02 9.58 2.55
C VAL A 98 2.73 10.57 3.45
N ILE A 99 4.07 10.65 3.34
CA ILE A 99 4.88 11.59 4.12
C ILE A 99 4.93 12.94 3.39
N GLY A 100 5.01 12.92 2.06
CA GLY A 100 5.05 14.11 1.21
C GLY A 100 5.80 13.85 -0.10
N PRO A 101 6.11 14.90 -0.87
CA PRO A 101 6.88 14.78 -2.09
C PRO A 101 8.28 14.24 -1.81
N ARG A 102 8.76 13.33 -2.66
CA ARG A 102 10.16 12.89 -2.64
C ARG A 102 11.03 14.04 -3.16
N HIS A 103 11.70 14.73 -2.26
CA HIS A 103 12.76 15.65 -2.66
C HIS A 103 13.97 14.82 -3.12
N ASN A 104 14.42 15.02 -4.36
CA ASN A 104 15.57 14.32 -4.91
C ASN A 104 16.86 14.85 -4.23
N PRO A 105 17.63 14.04 -3.49
CA PRO A 105 18.87 14.53 -2.88
C PRO A 105 19.96 14.89 -3.90
N ASP A 106 19.78 14.53 -5.19
CA ASP A 106 20.76 14.83 -6.25
C ASP A 106 20.69 16.27 -6.80
N GLN A 107 19.90 17.18 -6.20
CA GLN A 107 19.86 18.59 -6.63
C GLN A 107 20.98 19.48 -6.04
N HIS A 108 22.01 18.91 -5.42
CA HIS A 108 23.23 19.63 -5.04
C HIS A 108 24.49 18.99 -5.67
N ALA A 109 24.71 19.27 -6.94
CA ALA A 109 26.04 19.33 -7.53
C ALA A 109 25.99 20.29 -8.73
N ALA A 110 26.32 21.54 -8.45
CA ALA A 110 26.61 22.57 -9.45
C ALA A 110 27.97 22.31 -10.12
#